data_AF-A0AAJ2A537-F1
#
_entry.id   AF-A0AAJ2A537-F1
#
_cell.length_a   1.000
_cell.length_b   1.000
_cell.length_c   1.000
_cell.angle_alpha   90.00
_cell.angle_beta   90.00
_cell.angle_gamma   90.00
#
_symmetry.space_group_name_H-M   'P 1'
#
loop_
_entity.id
_entity.type
_entity.pdbx_description
1 polymer ?
#
loop_
_entity_poly.entity_id
_entity_poly.type
_entity_poly.pdbx_seq_one_letter_code
_entity_poly.pdbx_strand_id
1 'polypeptide(L)'
;MSAITSPASAQRGLTQSAFAAVASANHPHTEFRTPYRVINFHACNSCFNDTTCDFDNRDFLWCPRRRGKPSRFQCTSAISPEQVIARVDRLIADHGLA
;
A
#
# COMPACT_ATOMS: atom_id res chain seq x y z
N MET A 1 7.87 13.90 34.67
CA MET A 1 8.00 14.90 33.60
C MET A 1 7.86 14.18 32.26
N SER A 2 6.82 14.57 31.53
CA SER A 2 6.51 14.33 30.11
C SER A 2 6.36 12.88 29.61
N ALA A 3 5.11 12.42 29.65
CA ALA A 3 4.60 11.40 28.74
C ALA A 3 4.68 11.92 27.30
N ILE A 4 5.27 11.13 26.41
CA ILE A 4 5.28 11.37 24.97
C ILE A 4 3.87 11.04 24.46
N THR A 5 3.01 12.06 24.40
CA THR A 5 1.74 11.97 23.69
C THR A 5 2.02 11.86 22.19
N SER A 6 1.72 10.69 21.63
CA SER A 6 1.76 10.39 20.19
C SER A 6 0.90 11.40 19.38
N PRO A 7 1.35 11.88 18.20
CA PRO A 7 0.60 12.88 17.45
C PRO A 7 -0.53 12.21 16.68
N ALA A 8 -1.68 12.05 17.33
CA ALA A 8 -2.95 11.67 16.71
C ALA A 8 -3.66 12.90 16.06
N SER A 9 -2.91 13.88 15.56
CA SER A 9 -3.47 15.20 15.18
C SER A 9 -3.38 15.59 13.71
N ALA A 10 -2.91 14.72 12.82
CA ALA A 10 -2.72 15.09 11.40
C ALA A 10 -3.51 14.20 10.43
N GLN A 11 -4.85 14.20 10.54
CA GLN A 11 -5.76 13.67 9.51
C GLN A 11 -7.24 14.07 9.80
N ARG A 12 -7.50 15.35 10.08
CA ARG A 12 -8.87 15.90 10.07
C ARG A 12 -9.09 16.53 8.70
N GLY A 13 -9.67 15.81 7.74
CA GLY A 13 -9.91 16.40 6.41
C GLY A 13 -10.60 15.56 5.34
N LEU A 14 -10.76 14.25 5.53
CA LEU A 14 -11.57 13.39 4.66
C LEU A 14 -12.51 12.60 5.58
N THR A 15 -13.68 12.18 5.10
CA THR A 15 -14.68 11.43 5.89
C THR A 15 -13.97 10.38 6.77
N GLN A 16 -14.37 10.19 8.03
CA GLN A 16 -13.76 9.23 8.98
C GLN A 16 -14.00 7.75 8.59
N SER A 17 -14.03 7.45 7.29
CA SER A 17 -14.22 6.13 6.73
C SER A 17 -12.90 5.37 6.83
N ALA A 18 -12.93 4.20 7.46
CA ALA A 18 -11.82 3.27 7.44
C ALA A 18 -11.62 2.73 6.01
N PHE A 19 -10.37 2.71 5.53
CA PHE A 19 -10.05 2.29 4.17
C PHE A 19 -8.92 1.26 4.14
N ALA A 20 -9.16 0.14 3.47
CA ALA A 20 -8.14 -0.85 3.12
C ALA A 20 -7.63 -0.59 1.70
N ALA A 21 -6.31 -0.43 1.56
CA ALA A 21 -5.66 -0.11 0.28
C ALA A 21 -4.72 -1.25 -0.13
N VAL A 22 -4.78 -1.68 -1.40
CA VAL A 22 -3.77 -2.55 -2.01
C VAL A 22 -2.89 -1.68 -2.90
N ALA A 23 -1.67 -1.38 -2.45
CA ALA A 23 -0.76 -0.50 -3.17
C ALA A 23 0.69 -0.95 -2.96
N SER A 24 1.23 -1.66 -3.94
CA SER A 24 2.57 -2.25 -3.90
C SER A 24 3.53 -1.69 -4.94
N ALA A 25 3.03 -1.00 -5.98
CA ALA A 25 3.84 -0.21 -6.90
C ALA A 25 4.38 1.08 -6.26
N ASN A 26 3.72 1.56 -5.21
CA ASN A 26 4.06 2.75 -4.44
C ASN A 26 4.58 2.38 -3.05
N HIS A 27 5.48 3.18 -2.51
CA HIS A 27 5.96 3.12 -1.14
C HIS A 27 4.81 3.44 -0.16
N PRO A 28 4.77 2.85 1.05
CA PRO A 28 3.73 3.11 2.05
C PRO A 28 3.52 4.56 2.48
N HIS A 29 4.45 5.47 2.17
CA HIS A 29 4.37 6.89 2.49
C HIS A 29 3.85 7.76 1.34
N THR A 30 3.55 7.16 0.19
CA THR A 30 3.05 7.88 -0.99
C THR A 30 1.58 8.24 -0.83
N GLU A 31 0.78 7.34 -0.29
CA GLU A 31 -0.64 7.56 -0.04
C GLU A 31 -0.91 8.05 1.39
N PHE A 32 -2.17 8.37 1.66
CA PHE A 32 -2.62 8.69 3.01
C PHE A 32 -2.37 7.51 3.97
N ARG A 33 -2.18 7.86 5.25
CA ARG A 33 -1.95 6.86 6.29
C ARG A 33 -3.20 6.03 6.51
N THR A 34 -3.07 4.72 6.41
CA THR A 34 -4.06 3.75 6.89
C THR A 34 -3.32 2.60 7.58
N PRO A 35 -3.77 2.15 8.76
CA PRO A 35 -3.19 0.98 9.40
C PRO A 35 -3.52 -0.30 8.63
N TYR A 36 -4.43 -0.26 7.64
CA TYR A 36 -4.93 -1.41 6.88
C TYR A 36 -4.35 -1.52 5.46
N ARG A 37 -3.20 -0.90 5.17
CA ARG A 37 -2.51 -1.08 3.89
C ARG A 37 -2.07 -2.54 3.71
N VAL A 38 -2.25 -3.07 2.50
CA VAL A 38 -1.70 -4.36 2.05
C VAL A 38 -0.53 -4.11 1.12
N ILE A 39 0.62 -4.69 1.46
CA ILE A 39 1.85 -4.68 0.65
C ILE A 39 2.70 -5.91 1.00
N ASN A 40 3.36 -6.50 0.00
CA ASN A 40 4.31 -7.58 0.20
C ASN A 40 5.74 -7.05 0.00
N PHE A 41 6.49 -6.87 1.09
CA PHE A 41 7.87 -6.38 1.06
C PHE A 41 8.90 -7.44 0.64
N HIS A 42 8.52 -8.71 0.58
CA HIS A 42 9.39 -9.80 0.14
C HIS A 42 9.40 -9.97 -1.39
N ALA A 43 8.47 -9.31 -2.09
CA ALA A 43 8.43 -9.24 -3.55
C ALA A 43 8.96 -7.90 -4.07
N CYS A 44 9.18 -7.78 -5.38
CA CYS A 44 9.42 -6.49 -6.04
C CYS A 44 8.32 -5.49 -5.62
N ASN A 45 8.67 -4.28 -5.19
CA ASN A 45 7.70 -3.28 -4.73
C ASN A 45 8.23 -1.84 -4.91
N SER A 46 7.38 -0.83 -4.76
CA SER A 46 7.75 0.59 -4.69
C SER A 46 8.43 1.16 -5.94
N CYS A 47 8.18 0.60 -7.13
CA CYS A 47 8.81 1.06 -8.38
C CYS A 47 8.53 2.54 -8.70
N PHE A 48 7.35 3.05 -8.34
CA PHE A 48 6.97 4.45 -8.61
C PHE A 48 7.75 5.47 -7.75
N ASN A 49 8.32 5.00 -6.64
CA ASN A 49 9.09 5.83 -5.71
C ASN A 49 10.60 5.70 -5.90
N ASP A 50 11.04 4.83 -6.80
CA ASP A 50 12.45 4.61 -7.06
C ASP A 50 12.98 5.70 -7.98
N THR A 51 13.82 6.59 -7.45
CA THR A 51 14.43 7.69 -8.22
C THR A 51 15.41 7.21 -9.30
N THR A 52 15.71 5.92 -9.37
CA THR A 52 16.49 5.32 -10.46
C THR A 52 15.63 4.85 -11.64
N CYS A 53 14.30 4.91 -11.50
CA CYS A 53 13.34 4.45 -12.51
C CYS A 53 12.48 5.63 -12.99
N ASP A 54 12.59 5.99 -14.28
CA ASP A 54 11.70 6.98 -14.87
C ASP A 54 10.33 6.38 -15.21
N PHE A 55 9.27 7.08 -14.84
CA PHE A 55 7.91 6.74 -15.24
C PHE A 55 7.69 7.06 -16.73
N ASP A 56 7.23 6.09 -17.51
CA ASP A 56 6.90 6.27 -18.92
C ASP A 56 5.39 6.32 -19.11
N ASN A 57 4.86 7.53 -19.33
CA ASN A 57 3.43 7.77 -19.53
C ASN A 57 2.89 7.25 -20.87
N ARG A 58 3.76 6.79 -21.78
CA ARG A 58 3.37 6.16 -23.05
C ARG A 58 3.28 4.64 -22.95
N ASP A 59 3.78 4.05 -21.87
CA ASP A 59 3.72 2.60 -21.65
C ASP A 59 2.63 2.25 -20.63
N PHE A 60 1.49 1.79 -21.12
CA PHE A 60 0.40 1.30 -20.27
C PHE A 60 0.83 0.11 -19.38
N LEU A 61 1.78 -0.71 -19.83
CA LEU A 61 2.28 -1.87 -19.09
C LEU A 61 3.60 -1.58 -18.37
N TRP A 62 3.79 -0.33 -17.95
CA TRP A 62 5.00 0.13 -17.30
C TRP A 62 5.34 -0.72 -16.08
N CYS A 63 6.50 -1.36 -16.15
CA CYS A 63 7.07 -2.16 -15.08
C CYS A 63 8.60 -2.13 -15.24
N PRO A 64 9.28 -1.13 -14.68
CA PRO A 64 10.66 -0.81 -15.05
C PRO A 64 11.63 -1.94 -14.71
N ARG A 65 11.44 -2.59 -13.55
CA ARG A 65 12.34 -3.65 -13.05
C ARG A 65 12.08 -5.05 -13.64
N ARG A 66 10.88 -5.29 -14.19
CA ARG A 66 10.47 -6.63 -14.67
C ARG A 66 9.81 -6.63 -16.05
N ARG A 67 10.13 -5.66 -16.91
CA ARG A 67 9.71 -5.64 -18.32
C ARG A 67 10.15 -6.94 -19.01
N GLY A 68 9.22 -7.55 -19.77
CA GLY A 68 9.47 -8.76 -20.55
C GLY A 68 9.68 -10.06 -19.74
N LYS A 69 9.64 -10.01 -18.40
CA LYS A 69 9.79 -11.21 -17.56
C LYS A 69 8.43 -11.87 -17.28
N PRO A 70 8.36 -13.20 -17.07
CA PRO A 70 7.13 -13.88 -16.65
C PRO A 70 6.55 -13.33 -15.34
N SER A 71 7.42 -12.80 -14.47
CA SER A 71 7.06 -12.14 -13.21
C SER A 71 6.78 -10.65 -13.35
N ARG A 72 6.32 -10.16 -14.51
CA ARG A 72 5.87 -8.77 -14.64
C ARG A 72 4.74 -8.53 -13.63
N PHE A 73 4.71 -7.34 -13.03
CA PHE A 73 3.73 -6.99 -11.99
C PHE A 73 3.75 -7.90 -10.74
N GLN A 74 4.90 -8.52 -10.45
CA GLN A 74 5.10 -9.31 -9.22
C GLN A 74 4.69 -8.54 -7.95
N CYS A 75 4.84 -7.21 -7.95
CA CYS A 75 4.44 -6.35 -6.84
C CYS A 75 3.00 -6.57 -6.40
N THR A 76 2.07 -6.81 -7.33
CA THR A 76 0.66 -7.09 -7.02
C THR A 76 0.37 -8.58 -7.06
N SER A 77 0.94 -9.33 -8.00
CA SER A 77 0.65 -10.75 -8.15
C SER A 77 1.17 -11.61 -6.98
N ALA A 78 2.13 -11.12 -6.21
CA ALA A 78 2.63 -11.79 -5.00
C ALA A 78 1.80 -11.49 -3.75
N ILE A 79 0.73 -10.69 -3.87
CA ILE A 79 -0.24 -10.45 -2.80
C ILE A 79 -1.36 -11.47 -2.97
N SER A 80 -1.53 -12.34 -1.98
CA SER A 80 -2.58 -13.37 -2.05
C SER A 80 -3.94 -12.80 -1.61
N PRO A 81 -5.06 -13.38 -2.07
CA PRO A 81 -6.39 -13.01 -1.58
C PRO A 81 -6.50 -13.11 -0.06
N GLU A 82 -5.88 -14.11 0.56
CA GLU A 82 -5.90 -14.34 2.01
C GLU A 82 -5.22 -13.20 2.77
N GLN A 83 -4.14 -12.62 2.23
CA GLN A 83 -3.50 -11.45 2.82
C GLN A 83 -4.42 -10.23 2.82
N VAL A 84 -5.24 -10.08 1.78
CA VAL A 84 -6.23 -9.00 1.69
C VAL A 84 -7.39 -9.24 2.65
N ILE A 85 -7.95 -10.46 2.67
CA ILE A 85 -9.06 -10.85 3.56
C ILE A 85 -8.66 -10.63 5.02
N ALA A 86 -7.49 -11.12 5.44
CA ALA A 86 -7.02 -10.94 6.81
C ALA A 86 -6.90 -9.45 7.21
N ARG A 87 -6.62 -8.58 6.25
CA ARG A 87 -6.55 -7.13 6.50
C ARG A 87 -7.92 -6.49 6.61
N VAL A 88 -8.88 -6.96 5.82
CA VAL A 88 -10.28 -6.54 5.89
C VAL A 88 -10.93 -7.05 7.18
N ASP A 89 -10.70 -8.30 7.57
CA ASP A 89 -11.21 -8.87 8.82
C ASP A 89 -10.73 -8.07 10.02
N ARG A 90 -9.44 -7.67 10.01
CA ARG A 90 -8.91 -6.79 11.04
C ARG A 90 -9.61 -5.43 11.06
N LEU A 91 -9.88 -4.84 9.90
CA LEU A 91 -10.62 -3.57 9.81
C LEU A 91 -12.03 -3.73 10.39
N ILE A 92 -12.73 -4.81 10.03
CA ILE A 92 -14.07 -5.12 10.55
C ILE A 92 -14.04 -5.25 12.08
N ALA A 93 -13.06 -5.99 12.62
CA ALA A 93 -12.90 -6.18 14.06
C ALA A 93 -12.55 -4.89 14.81
N ASP A 94 -11.57 -4.12 14.31
CA ASP A 94 -11.10 -2.86 14.93
C ASP A 94 -12.20 -1.79 14.96
N HIS A 95 -13.20 -1.87 14.05
CA HIS A 95 -14.31 -0.91 13.94
C HIS A 95 -15.69 -1.46 14.37
N GLY A 96 -15.79 -2.73 14.78
CA GLY A 96 -17.06 -3.34 15.21
C GLY A 96 -18.13 -3.38 14.11
N LEU A 97 -17.74 -3.70 12.87
CA LEU A 97 -18.63 -3.73 11.70
C LEU A 97 -19.27 -5.10 11.43
N ALA A 98 -19.10 -6.06 12.34
CA ALA A 98 -19.60 -7.43 12.25
C ALA A 98 -20.99 -7.59 12.87
#